data_AF-A0A1B6FQV4-F1
#
_entry.id   AF-A0A1B6FQV4-F1
#
_cell.length_a   1.000
_cell.length_b   1.000
_cell.length_c   1.000
_cell.angle_alpha   90.00
_cell.angle_beta   90.00
_cell.angle_gamma   90.00
#
_symmetry.space_group_name_H-M   'P 1'
#
loop_
_entity.id
_entity.type
_entity.pdbx_description
1 polymer ?
#
loop_
_entity_poly.entity_id
_entity_poly.type
_entity_poly.pdbx_seq_one_letter_code
_entity_poly.pdbx_strand_id
1 'polypeptide(L)'
;MKYFTIIGPHIDCMDEQYLKPIIGQDKRTTCCLCCEKGPVVLRTQLERSAYVCGESIKLRANVDNQGEEEVRLKVKLIQYVEYFIDRGVLGVTKEVQHLVLEYRGDSVKPNTRHKWDSVQSLVVPVMP
;
A
#
# COMPACT_ATOMS: atom_id res chain seq x y z
N MET A 1 25.97 -21.16 -5.60
CA MET A 1 24.94 -20.16 -5.95
C MET A 1 25.42 -19.38 -7.15
N LYS A 2 24.61 -19.22 -8.20
CA LYS A 2 24.88 -18.28 -9.31
C LYS A 2 24.01 -17.05 -9.08
N TYR A 3 24.62 -15.88 -9.04
CA TYR A 3 23.93 -14.59 -8.96
C TYR A 3 23.71 -14.08 -10.38
N PHE A 4 22.58 -13.43 -10.61
CA PHE A 4 22.31 -12.66 -11.81
C PHE A 4 21.69 -11.33 -11.37
N THR A 5 21.93 -10.27 -12.16
CA THR A 5 21.34 -8.95 -11.92
C THR A 5 20.21 -8.75 -12.91
N ILE A 6 19.03 -8.38 -12.41
CA ILE A 6 17.92 -7.94 -13.26
C ILE A 6 18.08 -6.43 -13.46
N ILE A 7 18.24 -5.99 -14.70
CA ILE A 7 18.20 -4.56 -15.06
C ILE A 7 16.81 -4.28 -15.61
N GLY A 8 15.97 -3.66 -14.80
CA GLY A 8 14.64 -3.22 -15.23
C GLY A 8 14.71 -2.03 -16.20
N PRO A 9 13.57 -1.64 -16.78
CA PRO A 9 13.49 -0.40 -17.56
C PRO A 9 13.92 0.80 -16.70
N HIS A 10 14.52 1.80 -17.34
CA HIS A 10 14.89 3.03 -16.66
C HIS A 10 13.61 3.81 -16.29
N ILE A 11 13.35 3.96 -14.99
CA ILE A 11 12.23 4.74 -14.46
C ILE A 11 12.80 5.97 -13.76
N ASP A 12 12.44 7.16 -14.22
CA ASP A 12 12.72 8.40 -13.49
C ASP A 12 11.57 8.70 -12.52
N CYS A 13 11.82 8.55 -11.22
CA CYS A 13 10.82 8.83 -10.18
C CYS A 13 10.44 10.32 -10.08
N MET A 14 11.15 11.20 -10.78
CA MET A 14 10.89 12.64 -10.82
C MET A 14 10.06 13.08 -12.03
N ASP A 15 9.69 12.17 -12.93
CA ASP A 15 8.75 12.51 -14.02
C ASP A 15 7.45 13.09 -13.45
N GLU A 16 6.94 14.16 -14.09
CA GLU A 16 5.77 14.91 -13.62
C GLU A 16 4.52 14.05 -13.39
N GLN A 17 4.38 12.95 -14.16
CA GLN A 17 3.29 12.01 -13.99
C GLN A 17 3.29 11.34 -12.61
N TYR A 18 4.46 11.17 -12.00
CA TYR A 18 4.60 10.52 -10.70
C TYR A 18 4.50 11.50 -9.53
N LEU A 19 4.76 12.79 -9.76
CA LEU A 19 4.77 13.82 -8.73
C LEU A 19 3.37 14.28 -8.28
N LYS A 20 2.31 13.75 -8.89
CA LYS A 20 0.93 14.10 -8.55
C LYS A 20 0.46 13.32 -7.33
N PRO A 21 -0.27 13.97 -6.39
CA PRO A 21 -0.86 13.28 -5.27
C PRO A 21 -1.82 12.18 -5.71
N ILE A 22 -1.76 11.02 -5.04
CA ILE A 22 -2.75 9.95 -5.21
C ILE A 22 -3.70 10.01 -4.02
N ILE A 23 -5.00 10.01 -4.30
CA ILE A 23 -6.05 9.98 -3.29
C ILE A 23 -6.80 8.65 -3.40
N GLY A 24 -6.95 7.96 -2.27
CA GLY A 24 -7.76 6.75 -2.15
C GLY A 24 -8.86 6.95 -1.12
N GLN A 25 -10.08 6.53 -1.44
CA GLN A 25 -11.18 6.54 -0.49
C GLN A 25 -11.99 5.26 -0.61
N ASP A 26 -12.35 4.68 0.52
CA ASP A 26 -13.27 3.56 0.60
C ASP A 26 -14.27 3.74 1.75
N LYS A 27 -15.45 3.15 1.61
CA LYS A 27 -16.54 3.19 2.59
C LYS A 27 -17.14 1.79 2.69
N ARG A 28 -17.07 1.20 3.88
CA ARG A 28 -17.69 -0.08 4.19
C ARG A 28 -18.84 0.12 5.16
N THR A 29 -20.02 -0.40 4.82
CA THR A 29 -21.15 -0.51 5.74
C THR A 29 -21.39 -1.98 6.03
N THR A 30 -21.36 -2.37 7.29
CA THR A 30 -21.72 -3.72 7.73
C THR A 30 -23.12 -3.65 8.30
N CYS A 31 -24.16 -4.03 7.54
CA CYS A 31 -25.55 -3.96 7.98
C CYS A 31 -26.41 -5.04 7.32
N CYS A 32 -27.38 -5.59 8.07
CA CYS A 32 -28.51 -6.39 7.61
C CYS A 32 -29.75 -5.48 7.54
N LEU A 33 -30.76 -5.81 6.72
CA LEU A 33 -31.94 -5.03 6.31
C LEU A 33 -32.68 -4.10 7.33
N CYS A 34 -32.37 -4.17 8.63
CA CYS A 34 -33.05 -3.46 9.73
C CYS A 34 -32.11 -2.82 10.76
N CYS A 35 -30.80 -2.65 10.50
CA CYS A 35 -29.89 -2.01 11.46
C CYS A 35 -29.48 -0.58 11.07
N GLU A 36 -29.45 0.32 12.06
CA GLU A 36 -28.98 1.70 11.93
C GLU A 36 -27.45 1.80 12.15
N LYS A 37 -26.68 0.94 11.46
CA LYS A 37 -25.21 0.89 11.63
C LYS A 37 -24.53 1.95 10.77
N GLY A 38 -23.70 2.78 11.38
CA GLY A 38 -22.87 3.74 10.67
C GLY A 38 -21.70 3.07 9.91
N PRO A 39 -21.17 3.72 8.88
CA PRO A 39 -20.11 3.16 8.05
C PRO A 39 -18.72 3.32 8.67
N VAL A 40 -17.78 2.48 8.21
CA VAL A 40 -16.34 2.75 8.34
C VAL A 40 -15.87 3.39 7.05
N VAL A 41 -15.29 4.60 7.14
CA VAL A 41 -14.75 5.32 5.98
C VAL A 41 -13.26 5.51 6.13
N LEU A 42 -12.49 5.09 5.12
CA LEU A 42 -11.05 5.30 5.03
C LEU A 42 -10.77 6.30 3.91
N ARG A 43 -10.02 7.35 4.21
CA ARG A 43 -9.47 8.28 3.21
C ARG A 43 -7.96 8.28 3.34
N THR A 44 -7.26 8.21 2.22
CA THR A 44 -5.81 8.15 2.15
C THR A 44 -5.30 9.10 1.09
N GLN A 45 -4.09 9.61 1.32
CA GLN A 45 -3.41 10.47 0.36
C GLN A 45 -1.91 10.19 0.39
N LEU A 46 -1.34 9.88 -0.76
CA LEU A 46 0.09 9.91 -1.02
C LEU A 46 0.45 11.25 -1.67
N GLU A 47 1.62 11.80 -1.36
CA GLU A 47 2.10 13.02 -2.00
C GLU A 47 2.51 12.77 -3.48
N ARG A 48 2.96 11.55 -3.79
CA ARG A 48 3.40 11.12 -5.13
C ARG A 48 3.39 9.58 -5.26
N SER A 49 3.66 9.05 -6.44
CA SER A 49 3.43 7.64 -6.78
C SER A 49 4.68 6.80 -7.06
N ALA A 50 5.83 7.43 -7.29
CA ALA A 50 7.12 6.76 -7.46
C ALA A 50 8.07 7.16 -6.33
N TYR A 51 8.98 6.28 -5.92
CA TYR A 51 9.94 6.50 -4.83
C TYR A 51 11.22 5.72 -5.11
N VAL A 52 12.36 6.22 -4.62
CA VAL A 52 13.62 5.47 -4.65
C VAL A 52 13.80 4.68 -3.34
N CYS A 53 14.63 3.65 -3.37
CA CYS A 53 15.02 2.92 -2.17
C CYS A 53 15.70 3.87 -1.17
N GLY A 54 15.39 3.70 0.12
CA GLY A 54 15.84 4.55 1.22
C GLY A 54 14.96 5.77 1.49
N GLU A 55 14.01 6.07 0.61
CA GLU A 55 13.13 7.23 0.79
C GLU A 55 11.90 6.91 1.64
N SER A 56 11.43 7.88 2.43
CA SER A 56 10.18 7.76 3.19
C SER A 56 8.95 8.03 2.31
N ILE A 57 8.03 7.06 2.25
CA ILE A 57 6.69 7.23 1.69
C ILE A 57 5.86 8.08 2.64
N LYS A 58 5.37 9.23 2.15
CA LYS A 58 4.47 10.13 2.90
C LYS A 58 3.02 9.80 2.60
N LEU A 59 2.45 8.93 3.45
CA LEU A 59 1.06 8.51 3.40
C LEU A 59 0.31 9.17 4.55
N ARG A 60 -0.80 9.85 4.24
CA ARG A 60 -1.77 10.32 5.22
C ARG A 60 -3.00 9.44 5.15
N ALA A 61 -3.58 9.11 6.29
CA ALA A 61 -4.82 8.36 6.41
C ALA A 61 -5.77 9.03 7.41
N ASN A 62 -7.06 8.98 7.11
CA ASN A 62 -8.13 9.42 7.99
C ASN A 62 -9.16 8.29 8.04
N VAL A 63 -9.25 7.67 9.21
CA VAL A 63 -10.19 6.61 9.52
C VAL A 63 -11.36 7.23 10.28
N ASP A 64 -12.55 7.11 9.74
CA ASP A 64 -13.81 7.52 10.38
C ASP A 64 -14.62 6.26 10.67
N ASN A 65 -14.58 5.80 11.92
CA ASN A 65 -15.26 4.59 12.34
C ASN A 65 -16.61 4.95 12.96
N GLN A 66 -17.67 5.01 12.16
CA GLN A 66 -19.05 5.13 12.66
C GLN A 66 -19.71 3.75 12.83
N GLY A 67 -18.93 2.67 12.76
CA GLY A 67 -19.39 1.31 13.03
C GLY A 67 -19.41 0.99 14.51
N GLU A 68 -19.84 -0.23 14.84
CA GLU A 68 -19.94 -0.74 16.22
C GLU A 68 -18.69 -1.52 16.67
N GLU A 69 -17.84 -1.91 15.73
CA GLU A 69 -16.62 -2.69 15.99
C GLU A 69 -15.38 -1.81 15.97
N GLU A 70 -14.37 -2.22 16.73
CA GLU A 70 -13.07 -1.58 16.69
C GLU A 70 -12.31 -1.98 15.40
N VAL A 71 -11.66 -1.00 14.75
CA VAL A 71 -10.92 -1.22 13.50
C VAL A 71 -9.46 -0.82 13.65
N ARG A 72 -8.59 -1.29 12.75
CA ARG A 72 -7.16 -0.90 12.72
C ARG A 72 -6.74 -0.50 11.33
N LEU A 73 -5.92 0.53 11.24
CA LEU A 73 -5.24 0.88 10.00
C LEU A 73 -4.13 -0.13 9.72
N LYS A 74 -4.13 -0.71 8.53
CA LYS A 74 -3.07 -1.59 8.04
C LYS A 74 -2.56 -1.07 6.72
N VAL A 75 -1.25 -0.89 6.61
CA VAL A 75 -0.58 -0.45 5.39
C VAL A 75 0.42 -1.53 4.98
N LYS A 76 0.42 -1.90 3.70
CA LYS A 76 1.34 -2.89 3.16
C LYS A 76 1.99 -2.34 1.89
N LEU A 77 3.30 -2.50 1.79
CA LEU A 77 4.01 -2.42 0.51
C LEU A 77 4.21 -3.84 0.01
N ILE A 78 3.70 -4.14 -1.18
CA ILE A 78 3.78 -5.47 -1.79
C ILE A 78 4.58 -5.33 -3.09
N GLN A 79 5.65 -6.11 -3.22
CA GLN A 79 6.41 -6.23 -4.46
C GLN A 79 5.79 -7.34 -5.29
N TYR A 80 5.45 -7.02 -6.54
CA TYR A 80 5.04 -7.99 -7.56
C TYR A 80 6.24 -8.21 -8.47
N VAL A 81 6.74 -9.45 -8.52
CA VAL A 81 7.89 -9.84 -9.33
C VAL A 81 7.42 -10.81 -10.40
N GLU A 82 7.56 -10.40 -11.65
CA GLU A 82 7.36 -11.26 -12.81
C GLU A 82 8.72 -11.51 -13.47
N TYR A 83 9.06 -12.76 -13.72
CA TYR A 83 10.27 -13.11 -14.46
C TYR A 83 10.03 -14.29 -15.40
N PHE A 84 10.65 -14.19 -16.57
CA PHE A 84 10.64 -15.22 -17.59
C PHE A 84 11.94 -16.03 -17.52
N ILE A 85 11.82 -17.35 -17.44
CA ILE A 85 12.93 -18.29 -17.48
C ILE A 85 12.97 -18.89 -18.88
N ASP A 86 13.97 -18.49 -19.67
CA ASP A 86 14.24 -19.14 -20.95
C ASP A 86 14.75 -20.58 -20.72
N ARG A 87 14.05 -21.55 -21.31
CA ARG A 87 14.41 -22.96 -21.33
C ARG A 87 14.38 -23.53 -22.76
N GLY A 88 14.67 -22.69 -23.75
CA GLY A 88 14.55 -23.02 -25.17
C GLY A 88 13.09 -22.90 -25.65
N VAL A 89 12.58 -23.93 -26.32
CA VAL A 89 11.25 -23.91 -26.96
C VAL A 89 10.06 -23.75 -25.99
N LEU A 90 10.28 -23.96 -24.69
CA LEU A 90 9.26 -23.87 -23.65
C LEU A 90 9.76 -22.98 -22.51
N GLY A 91 9.79 -21.67 -22.73
CA GLY A 91 10.00 -20.71 -21.66
C GLY A 91 8.91 -20.79 -20.58
N VAL A 92 9.25 -20.36 -19.37
CA VAL A 92 8.33 -20.38 -18.23
C VAL A 92 8.28 -18.99 -17.60
N THR A 93 7.09 -18.40 -17.55
CA THR A 93 6.84 -17.21 -16.73
C THR A 93 6.54 -17.60 -15.30
N LYS A 94 7.11 -16.87 -14.35
CA LYS A 94 6.80 -17.00 -12.93
C LYS A 94 6.41 -15.65 -12.36
N GLU A 95 5.40 -15.67 -11.51
CA GLU A 95 4.92 -14.53 -10.74
C GLU A 95 5.09 -14.82 -9.26
N VAL A 96 5.65 -13.87 -8.51
CA VAL A 96 5.84 -13.96 -7.07
C VAL A 96 5.44 -12.64 -6.43
N GLN A 97 4.80 -12.71 -5.25
CA GLN A 97 4.45 -11.55 -4.44
C GLN A 97 5.21 -11.59 -3.12
N HIS A 98 5.83 -10.47 -2.76
CA HIS A 98 6.54 -10.31 -1.50
C HIS A 98 5.92 -9.19 -0.67
N LEU A 99 5.58 -9.48 0.59
CA LEU A 99 5.26 -8.43 1.56
C LEU A 99 6.57 -7.76 1.99
N VAL A 100 6.79 -6.55 1.50
CA VAL A 100 8.03 -5.79 1.68
C VAL A 100 8.05 -5.07 3.01
N LEU A 101 6.93 -4.41 3.32
CA LEU A 101 6.77 -3.63 4.53
C LEU A 101 5.32 -3.74 4.98
N GLU A 102 5.12 -3.85 6.29
CA GLU A 102 3.80 -3.85 6.90
C GLU A 102 3.79 -2.91 8.11
N TYR A 103 2.87 -1.97 8.10
CA TYR A 103 2.53 -1.16 9.25
C TYR A 103 1.15 -1.57 9.78
N ARG A 104 1.05 -1.68 11.09
CA ARG A 104 -0.20 -1.92 11.81
C ARG A 104 -0.36 -0.83 12.86
N GLY A 105 -1.37 0.00 12.69
CA GLY A 105 -1.68 1.05 13.64
C GLY A 105 -2.47 0.56 14.85
N ASP A 106 -2.68 1.51 15.76
CA ASP A 106 -3.52 1.34 16.91
C ASP A 106 -4.98 1.10 16.53
N SER A 107 -5.73 0.62 17.51
CA SER A 107 -7.17 0.47 17.40
C SER A 107 -7.90 1.81 17.36
N VAL A 108 -8.86 1.90 16.45
CA VAL A 108 -9.79 3.02 16.30
C VAL A 108 -11.16 2.55 16.79
N LYS A 109 -11.57 3.09 17.94
CA LYS A 109 -12.81 2.70 18.62
C LYS A 109 -14.07 3.07 17.82
N PRO A 110 -15.19 2.39 18.06
CA PRO A 110 -16.49 2.77 17.52
C PRO A 110 -16.82 4.24 17.74
N ASN A 111 -17.50 4.85 16.77
CA ASN A 111 -17.93 6.25 16.78
C ASN A 111 -16.79 7.26 17.00
N THR A 112 -15.57 6.93 16.56
CA THR A 112 -14.41 7.82 16.65
C THR A 112 -13.73 8.03 15.30
N ARG A 113 -12.94 9.11 15.23
CA ARG A 113 -12.12 9.43 14.07
C ARG A 113 -10.65 9.45 14.46
N HIS A 114 -9.82 8.87 13.60
CA HIS A 114 -8.38 8.83 13.78
C HIS A 114 -7.68 9.35 12.53
N LYS A 115 -6.79 10.33 12.72
CA LYS A 115 -5.86 10.79 11.69
C LYS A 115 -4.51 10.16 11.96
N TRP A 116 -3.94 9.61 10.92
CA TRP A 116 -2.62 9.00 10.95
C TRP A 116 -1.81 9.54 9.78
N ASP A 117 -0.52 9.73 9.99
CA ASP A 117 0.42 9.92 8.91
C ASP A 117 1.66 9.08 9.17
N SER A 118 2.40 8.81 8.09
CA SER A 118 3.49 7.86 8.15
C SER A 118 4.73 8.35 8.88
N VAL A 119 4.83 9.59 9.41
CA VAL A 119 6.02 10.21 10.05
C VAL A 119 7.34 9.42 9.83
N GLN A 120 7.89 9.46 8.60
CA GLN A 120 9.12 8.75 8.17
C GLN A 120 9.21 7.22 8.43
N SER A 121 8.18 6.57 8.98
CA SER A 121 8.15 5.15 9.36
C SER A 121 8.02 4.18 8.18
N LEU A 122 7.54 4.66 7.02
CA LEU A 122 7.41 3.87 5.80
C LEU A 122 8.58 4.13 4.85
N VAL A 123 9.76 3.62 5.18
CA VAL A 123 10.95 3.73 4.31
C VAL A 123 10.93 2.63 3.25
N VAL A 124 11.10 2.98 1.97
CA VAL A 124 11.23 2.02 0.87
C VAL A 124 12.53 1.24 1.06
N PRO A 125 12.50 -0.09 1.26
CA PRO A 125 13.74 -0.84 1.42
C PRO A 125 14.32 -1.22 0.05
N VAL A 126 15.59 -1.62 0.03
CA VAL A 126 16.24 -2.14 -1.18
C VAL A 126 15.64 -3.50 -1.53
N MET A 127 14.92 -3.58 -2.66
CA MET A 127 14.29 -4.80 -3.15
C MET A 127 15.08 -5.41 -4.31
N PRO A 128 15.31 -6.74 -4.33
CA PRO A 128 15.95 -7.45 -5.43
C PRO A 128 15.01 -7.65 -6.63
#